data_AF-A0A392Q8U3-F1
#
_entry.id   AF-A0A392Q8U3-F1
#
_cell.length_a   1.000
_cell.length_b   1.000
_cell.length_c   1.000
_cell.angle_alpha   90.00
_cell.angle_beta   90.00
_cell.angle_gamma   90.00
#
_symmetry.space_group_name_H-M   'P 1'
#
loop_
_entity.id
_entity.type
_entity.pdbx_description
1 polymer ?
#
loop_
_entity_poly.entity_id
_entity_poly.type
_entity_poly.pdbx_seq_one_letter_code
_entity_poly.pdbx_strand_id
1 'polypeptide(L)'
;MPRPGDGTPRNVTLIPGDGIGPLVTGAVEQVMEAMHAPVYFEKFEVHGNMKTMPTEVMESIKKNKVCLKGGLATPMGGGVSSLNVQLRKELDLYASLVNCFNLPGLPTRHDNVDIVVIRENTEGEYAGLEHEVVPGVVESLK
;
A
#
# COMPACT_ATOMS: atom_id res chain seq x y z
N MET A 1 4.88 -24.30 17.53
CA MET A 1 4.17 -23.41 16.60
C MET A 1 2.83 -24.03 16.28
N PRO A 2 1.73 -23.26 16.20
CA PRO A 2 0.49 -23.75 15.60
C PRO A 2 0.76 -24.19 14.16
N ARG A 3 0.08 -25.23 13.67
CA ARG A 3 0.21 -25.65 12.28
C ARG A 3 -0.43 -24.58 11.39
N PRO A 4 0.05 -24.38 10.15
CA PRO A 4 -0.68 -23.60 9.17
C PRO A 4 -2.14 -24.07 9.12
N GLY A 5 -3.10 -23.17 9.38
CA GLY A 5 -4.54 -23.49 9.44
C GLY A 5 -5.17 -23.50 10.83
N ASP A 6 -4.41 -23.57 11.93
CA ASP A 6 -4.97 -23.63 13.30
C ASP A 6 -5.40 -22.24 13.87
N GLY A 7 -5.24 -21.17 13.09
CA GLY A 7 -5.54 -19.81 13.50
C GLY A 7 -7.03 -19.47 13.39
N THR A 8 -7.51 -18.58 14.26
CA THR A 8 -8.86 -18.01 14.13
C THR A 8 -8.97 -17.28 12.79
N PRO A 9 -10.00 -17.57 11.96
CA PRO A 9 -10.13 -16.92 10.67
C PRO A 9 -10.22 -15.40 10.79
N ARG A 10 -9.48 -14.70 9.93
CA ARG A 10 -9.41 -13.23 9.92
C ARG A 10 -9.82 -12.69 8.56
N ASN A 11 -10.68 -11.68 8.58
CA ASN A 11 -11.00 -10.93 7.37
C ASN A 11 -9.87 -9.94 7.09
N VAL A 12 -9.46 -9.87 5.84
CA VAL A 12 -8.45 -8.93 5.34
C VAL A 12 -9.04 -8.22 4.13
N THR A 13 -9.00 -6.89 4.14
CA THR A 13 -9.43 -6.12 2.98
C THR A 13 -8.42 -6.31 1.84
N LEU A 14 -8.89 -6.65 0.64
CA LEU A 14 -8.04 -6.85 -0.53
C LEU A 14 -8.37 -5.82 -1.61
N ILE A 15 -7.38 -5.05 -2.03
CA ILE A 15 -7.49 -4.12 -3.16
C ILE A 15 -6.53 -4.61 -4.26
N PRO A 16 -7.02 -5.22 -5.36
CA PRO A 16 -6.17 -5.70 -6.45
C PRO A 16 -5.32 -4.59 -7.09
N GLY A 17 -5.90 -3.40 -7.21
CA GLY A 17 -5.27 -2.22 -7.80
C GLY A 17 -5.13 -2.32 -9.32
N ASP A 18 -4.20 -1.54 -9.85
CA ASP A 18 -4.00 -1.31 -11.28
C ASP A 18 -2.77 -2.04 -11.84
N GLY A 19 -2.66 -2.06 -13.17
CA GLY A 19 -1.50 -2.61 -13.89
C GLY A 19 -1.32 -4.10 -13.62
N ILE A 20 -0.15 -4.49 -13.09
CA ILE A 20 0.14 -5.87 -12.72
C ILE A 20 -0.49 -6.28 -11.36
N GLY A 21 -1.10 -5.34 -10.63
CA GLY A 21 -1.66 -5.55 -9.30
C GLY A 21 -2.57 -6.79 -9.21
N PRO A 22 -3.61 -6.90 -10.05
CA PRO A 22 -4.53 -8.05 -10.01
C PRO A 22 -3.86 -9.41 -10.23
N LEU A 23 -2.80 -9.47 -11.04
CA LEU A 23 -2.04 -10.71 -11.28
C LEU A 23 -1.27 -11.12 -10.03
N VAL A 24 -0.59 -10.16 -9.38
CA VAL A 24 0.20 -10.42 -8.18
C VAL A 24 -0.71 -10.76 -7.00
N THR A 25 -1.80 -10.01 -6.79
CA THR A 25 -2.74 -10.31 -5.71
C THR A 25 -3.45 -11.64 -5.92
N GLY A 26 -3.78 -11.99 -7.17
CA GLY A 26 -4.36 -13.30 -7.51
C GLY A 26 -3.40 -14.45 -7.19
N ALA A 27 -2.09 -14.28 -7.42
CA ALA A 27 -1.09 -15.27 -7.01
C ALA A 27 -1.02 -15.43 -5.47
N VAL A 28 -1.17 -14.33 -4.72
CA VAL A 28 -1.25 -14.39 -3.25
C VAL A 28 -2.49 -15.16 -2.80
N GLU A 29 -3.65 -14.90 -3.40
CA GLU A 29 -4.90 -15.63 -3.10
C GLU A 29 -4.71 -17.14 -3.31
N GLN A 30 -4.14 -17.56 -4.45
CA GLN A 30 -3.89 -18.98 -4.75
C GLN A 30 -2.94 -19.64 -3.73
N VAL A 31 -1.87 -18.95 -3.33
CA VAL A 31 -0.92 -19.47 -2.35
C VAL A 31 -1.56 -19.59 -0.96
N MET A 32 -2.36 -18.59 -0.54
CA MET A 32 -3.06 -18.61 0.74
C MET A 32 -4.10 -19.74 0.80
N GLU A 33 -4.84 -19.96 -0.30
CA GLU A 33 -5.79 -21.05 -0.43
C GLU A 33 -5.10 -22.43 -0.38
N ALA A 34 -4.02 -22.61 -1.14
CA ALA A 34 -3.23 -23.84 -1.16
C ALA A 34 -2.61 -24.18 0.21
N MET A 35 -2.29 -23.17 1.02
CA MET A 35 -1.80 -23.33 2.38
C MET A 35 -2.91 -23.53 3.42
N HIS A 36 -4.19 -23.47 3.01
CA HIS A 36 -5.35 -23.42 3.91
C HIS A 36 -5.18 -22.36 5.01
N ALA A 37 -4.67 -21.19 4.64
CA ALA A 37 -4.47 -20.10 5.57
C ALA A 37 -5.83 -19.61 6.10
N PRO A 38 -5.95 -19.30 7.41
CA PRO A 38 -7.20 -18.82 8.01
C PRO A 38 -7.42 -17.32 7.70
N VAL A 39 -7.41 -16.96 6.41
CA VAL A 39 -7.55 -15.59 5.91
C VAL A 39 -8.66 -15.55 4.87
N TYR A 40 -9.62 -14.65 5.07
CA TYR A 40 -10.68 -14.39 4.11
C TYR A 40 -10.50 -12.99 3.51
N PHE A 41 -10.36 -12.93 2.19
CA PHE A 41 -10.19 -11.66 1.49
C PHE A 41 -11.54 -11.03 1.17
N GLU A 42 -11.77 -9.83 1.71
CA GLU A 42 -12.88 -8.96 1.34
C GLU A 42 -12.40 -8.06 0.20
N LYS A 43 -12.74 -8.44 -1.04
CA LYS A 43 -12.16 -7.84 -2.25
C LYS A 43 -12.94 -6.60 -2.69
N PHE A 44 -12.22 -5.51 -2.93
CA PHE A 44 -12.75 -4.26 -3.46
C PHE A 44 -11.98 -3.82 -4.71
N GLU A 45 -12.70 -3.57 -5.79
CA GLU A 45 -12.13 -3.01 -7.01
C GLU A 45 -11.98 -1.50 -6.86
N VAL A 46 -10.74 -1.04 -6.73
CA VAL A 46 -10.37 0.37 -6.61
C VAL A 46 -9.29 0.67 -7.63
N HIS A 47 -9.49 1.75 -8.39
CA HIS A 47 -8.57 2.21 -9.42
C HIS A 47 -7.96 3.55 -9.05
N GLY A 48 -6.68 3.72 -9.39
CA GLY A 48 -5.89 4.91 -9.08
C GLY A 48 -6.39 6.22 -9.71
N ASN A 49 -7.20 6.12 -10.77
CA ASN A 49 -7.83 7.26 -11.43
C ASN A 49 -9.12 7.75 -10.74
N MET A 50 -9.59 7.06 -9.70
CA MET A 50 -10.74 7.50 -8.92
C MET A 50 -10.39 8.77 -8.14
N LYS A 51 -11.38 9.66 -7.99
CA LYS A 51 -11.17 10.95 -7.32
C LYS A 51 -10.94 10.81 -5.82
N THR A 52 -11.59 9.84 -5.19
CA THR A 52 -11.54 9.59 -3.75
C THR A 52 -11.72 8.10 -3.48
N MET A 53 -11.12 7.61 -2.39
CA MET A 53 -11.35 6.26 -1.91
C MET A 53 -12.83 6.05 -1.56
N PRO A 54 -13.50 4.98 -2.04
CA PRO A 54 -14.86 4.67 -1.64
C PRO A 54 -14.98 4.47 -0.13
N THR A 55 -16.04 5.01 0.48
CA THR A 55 -16.27 4.94 1.92
C THR A 55 -16.34 3.51 2.43
N GLU A 56 -16.96 2.61 1.67
CA GLU A 56 -17.08 1.17 1.99
C GLU A 56 -15.71 0.50 2.18
N VAL A 57 -14.73 0.89 1.35
CA VAL A 57 -13.35 0.37 1.44
C VAL A 57 -12.70 0.86 2.72
N MET A 58 -12.84 2.16 3.02
CA MET A 58 -12.30 2.74 4.26
C MET A 58 -12.91 2.12 5.51
N GLU A 59 -14.22 1.86 5.50
CA GLU A 59 -14.93 1.18 6.58
C GLU A 59 -14.46 -0.27 6.74
N SER A 60 -14.30 -1.01 5.63
CA SER A 60 -13.75 -2.36 5.64
C SER A 60 -12.34 -2.38 6.24
N ILE A 61 -11.44 -1.46 5.83
CA ILE A 61 -10.08 -1.38 6.38
C ILE A 61 -10.13 -1.05 7.88
N LYS A 62 -10.98 -0.10 8.30
CA LYS A 62 -11.14 0.26 9.72
C LYS A 62 -11.72 -0.88 10.55
N LYS A 63 -12.58 -1.73 9.97
CA LYS A 63 -13.15 -2.92 10.63
C LYS A 63 -12.13 -4.05 10.73
N ASN A 64 -11.48 -4.40 9.62
CA ASN A 64 -10.59 -5.54 9.49
C ASN A 64 -9.18 -5.26 10.06
N LYS A 65 -8.79 -3.97 10.15
CA LYS A 65 -7.48 -3.47 10.61
C LYS A 65 -6.28 -3.84 9.73
N VAL A 66 -6.49 -4.71 8.75
CA VAL A 66 -5.46 -5.21 7.84
C VAL A 66 -5.99 -5.08 6.41
N CYS A 67 -5.14 -4.52 5.53
CA CYS A 67 -5.41 -4.39 4.11
C CYS A 67 -4.20 -4.87 3.32
N LEU A 68 -4.44 -5.72 2.32
CA LEU A 68 -3.48 -6.05 1.28
C LEU A 68 -3.87 -5.27 0.02
N LYS A 69 -2.93 -4.50 -0.56
CA LYS A 69 -3.18 -3.75 -1.78
C LYS A 69 -2.12 -3.98 -2.84
N GLY A 70 -2.55 -4.05 -4.10
CA GLY A 70 -1.68 -3.90 -5.26
C GLY A 70 -1.26 -2.45 -5.50
N GLY A 71 -0.59 -2.20 -6.61
CA GLY A 71 -0.19 -0.85 -7.03
C GLY A 71 -1.42 -0.03 -7.44
N LEU A 72 -1.57 1.18 -6.94
CA LEU A 72 -2.60 2.13 -7.40
C LEU A 72 -1.91 3.21 -8.22
N ALA A 73 -2.30 3.37 -9.48
CA ALA A 73 -1.71 4.37 -10.36
C ALA A 73 -1.97 5.77 -9.80
N THR A 74 -0.98 6.65 -9.83
CA THR A 74 -1.19 8.06 -9.46
C THR A 74 -1.19 8.88 -10.75
N PRO A 75 -2.28 9.59 -11.09
CA PRO A 75 -2.31 10.47 -12.25
C PRO A 75 -1.18 11.51 -12.16
N MET A 76 -0.43 11.70 -13.24
CA MET A 76 0.57 12.76 -13.35
C MET A 76 -0.09 14.02 -13.92
N GLY A 77 -0.05 15.11 -13.17
CA GLY A 77 -0.71 16.37 -13.51
C GLY A 77 -1.37 16.97 -12.26
N GLY A 78 -0.88 18.12 -11.81
CA GLY A 78 -1.23 18.72 -10.53
C GLY A 78 -2.74 18.88 -10.29
N GLY A 79 -3.16 18.75 -9.03
CA GLY A 79 -4.52 19.05 -8.58
C GLY A 79 -5.32 17.89 -7.98
N VAL A 80 -4.82 16.64 -8.03
CA VAL A 80 -5.49 15.49 -7.40
C VAL A 80 -4.55 14.85 -6.37
N SER A 81 -4.99 14.77 -5.11
CA SER A 81 -4.28 14.02 -4.08
C SER A 81 -4.30 12.53 -4.45
N SER A 82 -3.12 11.88 -4.48
CA SER A 82 -3.02 10.45 -4.76
C SER A 82 -3.87 9.65 -3.76
N LEU A 83 -4.63 8.66 -4.25
CA LEU A 83 -5.37 7.74 -3.38
C LEU A 83 -4.46 7.04 -2.35
N ASN A 84 -3.18 6.81 -2.70
CA ASN A 84 -2.22 6.25 -1.76
C ASN A 84 -1.92 7.23 -0.60
N VAL A 85 -1.85 8.54 -0.88
CA VAL A 85 -1.66 9.57 0.15
C VAL A 85 -2.91 9.73 0.99
N GLN A 86 -4.10 9.70 0.36
CA GLN A 86 -5.38 9.74 1.06
C GLN A 86 -5.47 8.60 2.10
N LEU A 87 -5.18 7.36 1.70
CA LEU A 87 -5.18 6.21 2.60
C LEU A 87 -4.25 6.40 3.80
N ARG A 88 -3.03 6.90 3.56
CA ARG A 88 -2.04 7.09 4.63
C ARG A 88 -2.49 8.13 5.64
N LYS A 89 -3.04 9.25 5.17
CA LYS A 89 -3.53 10.32 6.04
C LYS A 89 -4.79 9.91 6.81
N GLU A 90 -5.78 9.33 6.14
CA GLU A 90 -7.07 8.99 6.78
C GLU A 90 -6.99 7.80 7.75
N LEU A 91 -5.99 6.92 7.58
CA LEU A 91 -5.75 5.77 8.46
C LEU A 91 -4.58 5.98 9.42
N ASP A 92 -3.95 7.17 9.42
CA ASP A 92 -2.80 7.51 10.25
C ASP A 92 -1.65 6.47 10.14
N LEU A 93 -1.33 6.07 8.91
CA LEU A 93 -0.28 5.08 8.61
C LEU A 93 1.10 5.77 8.60
N TYR A 94 1.55 6.20 9.77
CA TYR A 94 2.75 7.04 9.96
C TYR A 94 4.08 6.35 9.62
N ALA A 95 4.17 5.02 9.73
CA ALA A 95 5.41 4.27 9.48
C ALA A 95 5.32 3.41 8.22
N SER A 96 6.24 3.64 7.28
CA SER A 96 6.51 2.77 6.13
C SER A 96 7.78 1.96 6.39
N LEU A 97 7.68 0.64 6.23
CA LEU A 97 8.76 -0.31 6.44
C LEU A 97 9.11 -0.99 5.12
N VAL A 98 10.39 -1.00 4.75
CA VAL A 98 10.89 -1.73 3.57
C VAL A 98 12.09 -2.58 3.99
N ASN A 99 11.95 -3.91 3.89
CA ASN A 99 13.06 -4.83 4.05
C ASN A 99 13.79 -5.01 2.71
N CYS A 100 15.08 -4.68 2.70
CA CYS A 100 15.97 -4.85 1.57
C CYS A 100 17.02 -5.88 1.94
N PHE A 101 16.91 -7.08 1.36
CA PHE A 101 17.87 -8.16 1.58
C PHE A 101 18.19 -8.90 0.29
N ASN A 102 19.38 -9.50 0.21
CA ASN A 102 19.71 -10.34 -0.94
C ASN A 102 18.88 -11.63 -0.91
N LEU A 103 18.22 -11.95 -2.04
CA LEU A 103 17.51 -13.20 -2.21
C LEU A 103 18.50 -14.33 -2.57
N PRO A 104 18.45 -15.49 -1.87
CA PRO A 104 19.25 -16.65 -2.25
C PRO A 104 18.99 -17.06 -3.71
N GLY A 105 20.05 -17.24 -4.48
CA GLY A 105 19.96 -17.62 -5.90
C GLY A 105 19.75 -16.47 -6.88
N LEU A 106 19.65 -15.22 -6.42
CA LEU A 106 19.59 -14.03 -7.27
C LEU A 106 20.90 -13.23 -7.16
N PRO A 107 21.87 -13.41 -8.08
CA PRO A 107 23.11 -12.67 -8.04
C PRO A 107 22.86 -11.17 -8.29
N THR A 108 23.45 -10.33 -7.46
CA THR A 108 23.41 -8.87 -7.63
C THR A 108 24.81 -8.29 -7.51
N ARG A 109 24.95 -6.96 -7.64
CA ARG A 109 26.26 -6.30 -7.53
C ARG A 109 26.83 -6.34 -6.11
N HIS A 110 25.97 -6.36 -5.09
CA HIS A 110 26.36 -6.26 -3.68
C HIS A 110 25.87 -7.49 -2.93
N ASP A 111 26.74 -8.06 -2.11
CA ASP A 111 26.44 -9.23 -1.28
C ASP A 111 26.25 -8.84 0.19
N ASN A 112 25.56 -9.69 0.95
CA ASN A 112 25.30 -9.54 2.38
C ASN A 112 24.54 -8.25 2.75
N VAL A 113 23.63 -7.80 1.90
CA VAL A 113 22.67 -6.74 2.20
C VAL A 113 21.56 -7.32 3.07
N ASP A 114 21.37 -6.72 4.24
CA ASP A 114 20.24 -6.95 5.14
C ASP A 114 19.94 -5.64 5.88
N ILE A 115 19.01 -4.85 5.33
CA ILE A 115 18.71 -3.49 5.79
C ILE A 115 17.20 -3.33 5.87
N VAL A 116 16.74 -2.67 6.95
CA VAL A 116 15.36 -2.22 7.09
C VAL A 116 15.32 -0.69 7.00
N VAL A 117 14.56 -0.18 6.03
CA VAL A 117 14.28 1.25 5.92
C VAL A 117 12.97 1.54 6.63
N ILE A 118 13.04 2.37 7.68
CA ILE A 118 11.88 2.93 8.37
C ILE A 118 11.73 4.37 7.91
N ARG A 119 10.57 4.70 7.34
CA ARG A 119 10.30 6.02 6.80
C ARG A 119 8.99 6.58 7.34
N GLU A 120 9.04 7.84 7.74
CA GLU A 120 7.85 8.65 8.04
C GLU A 120 6.98 8.80 6.76
N ASN A 121 5.66 8.70 6.89
CA ASN A 121 4.75 8.48 5.77
C ASN A 121 3.49 9.37 5.79
N THR A 122 3.44 10.38 6.68
CA THR A 122 2.30 11.28 6.90
C THR A 122 2.64 12.78 6.76
N GLU A 123 3.87 13.20 7.06
CA GLU A 123 4.31 14.60 7.08
C GLU A 123 5.43 14.91 6.06
N GLY A 124 6.06 16.08 6.19
CA GLY A 124 7.16 16.54 5.33
C GLY A 124 6.76 16.65 3.86
N GLU A 125 7.41 15.89 2.99
CA GLU A 125 7.11 15.86 1.54
C GLU A 125 5.64 15.47 1.24
N TYR A 126 4.96 14.81 2.19
CA TYR A 126 3.55 14.43 2.03
C TYR A 126 2.56 15.50 2.50
N ALA A 127 3.03 16.64 3.04
CA ALA A 127 2.18 17.78 3.37
C ALA A 127 1.49 18.33 2.12
N GLY A 128 2.23 18.44 1.01
CA GLY A 128 1.71 18.86 -0.29
C GLY A 128 1.22 20.31 -0.32
N LEU A 129 1.78 21.16 0.54
CA LEU A 129 1.46 22.59 0.63
C LEU A 129 2.38 23.36 -0.31
N GLU A 130 1.91 23.58 -1.54
CA GLU A 130 2.66 24.31 -2.56
C GLU A 130 1.85 25.51 -3.04
N HIS A 131 2.51 26.65 -3.20
CA HIS A 131 1.94 27.83 -3.84
C HIS A 131 2.93 28.52 -4.78
N GLU A 132 2.41 29.29 -5.71
CA GLU A 132 3.22 30.17 -6.56
C GLU A 132 3.11 31.59 -6.01
N VAL A 133 4.21 32.10 -5.44
CA VAL A 133 4.22 33.42 -4.77
C VAL A 133 4.17 34.54 -5.81
N VAL A 134 4.93 34.38 -6.88
CA VAL A 134 4.93 35.23 -8.09
C VAL A 134 5.13 34.33 -9.31
N PRO A 135 4.69 34.75 -10.52
CA PRO A 135 4.86 33.95 -11.72
C PRO A 135 6.31 33.45 -11.91
N GLY A 136 6.50 32.13 -11.92
CA GLY A 136 7.80 31.47 -12.03
C GLY A 136 8.52 31.18 -10.72
N VAL A 137 7.96 31.51 -9.55
CA VAL A 137 8.52 31.21 -8.23
C VAL A 137 7.54 30.37 -7.43
N VAL A 138 7.86 29.08 -7.29
CA VAL A 138 7.08 28.10 -6.53
C VAL A 138 7.74 27.89 -5.17
N GLU A 139 6.93 27.98 -4.12
CA GLU A 139 7.33 27.65 -2.75
C GLU A 139 6.59 26.39 -2.30
N SER A 140 7.32 25.52 -1.60
CA SER A 140 6.81 24.27 -1.01
C SER A 140 7.06 24.32 0.49
N LEU A 141 5.99 24.27 1.26
CA LEU A 141 5.99 24.29 2.71
C LEU A 141 5.99 22.84 3.21
N LYS A 142 7.03 22.50 3.98
CA LYS A 142 7.21 21.18 4.59
C LYS A 142 6.96 21.24 6.08
#